data_AF-A0A6I2VC11-F1
#
_entry.id   AF-A0A6I2VC11-F1
#
_cell.length_a   1.000
_cell.length_b   1.000
_cell.length_c   1.000
_cell.angle_alpha   90.00
_cell.angle_beta   90.00
_cell.angle_gamma   90.00
#
_symmetry.space_group_name_H-M   'P 1'
#
loop_
_entity.id
_entity.type
_entity.pdbx_description
1 polymer ?
#
loop_
_entity_poly.entity_id
_entity_poly.type
_entity_poly.pdbx_seq_one_letter_code
_entity_poly.pdbx_strand_id
1 'polypeptide(L)'
;MNTEQPQIADPKWSDDRIQILIAILLGVAAILTAWFSLEAGNVNDDVQKEYSTGIRTADEATTLYTIADSTATSDKTLFLEFAKAKVTGDTDLAEYIRASLMSPDLVAAISWWEKQPDEAGYNSPFVNENPKLSTKLIDTADEVDASARMSFSKAEKNDRIADDFDQMAVVMAVALFFLGIAGLSSHRRITIILLSFGAIIIVFAIIRAAFLGNPGQVF
;
A
#
# COMPACT_ATOMS: atom_id res chain seq x y z
N MET A 1 42.97 -45.56 -58.30
CA MET A 1 42.84 -46.38 -57.08
C MET A 1 42.68 -45.39 -55.95
N ASN A 2 41.43 -45.04 -55.63
CA ASN A 2 41.12 -43.99 -54.65
C ASN A 2 41.20 -44.61 -53.25
N THR A 3 42.21 -44.23 -52.49
CA THR A 3 42.29 -44.55 -51.06
C THR A 3 41.39 -43.56 -50.32
N GLU A 4 40.19 -44.00 -49.95
CA GLU A 4 39.35 -43.31 -48.98
C GLU A 4 40.09 -43.25 -47.64
N GLN A 5 40.41 -42.03 -47.19
CA GLN A 5 40.91 -41.84 -45.84
C GLN A 5 39.73 -41.99 -44.85
N PRO A 6 39.91 -42.68 -43.72
CA PRO A 6 38.86 -42.81 -42.73
C PRO A 6 38.58 -41.43 -42.11
N GLN A 7 37.35 -40.93 -42.28
CA GLN A 7 36.88 -39.75 -41.55
C GLN A 7 36.87 -40.07 -40.06
N ILE A 8 37.76 -39.42 -39.32
CA ILE A 8 37.76 -39.47 -37.86
C ILE A 8 36.51 -38.71 -37.42
N ALA A 9 35.47 -39.43 -37.00
CA ALA A 9 34.25 -38.83 -36.47
C ALA A 9 34.60 -37.99 -35.24
N ASP A 10 34.27 -36.70 -35.28
CA ASP A 10 34.46 -35.80 -34.14
C ASP A 10 33.72 -36.35 -32.90
N PRO A 11 34.32 -36.26 -31.70
CA PRO A 11 33.78 -36.88 -30.50
C PRO A 11 32.43 -36.26 -30.11
N LYS A 12 31.35 -37.03 -30.28
CA LYS A 12 29.93 -36.72 -29.98
C LYS A 12 29.64 -36.36 -28.51
N TRP A 13 30.60 -36.56 -27.61
CA TRP A 13 30.46 -36.39 -26.16
C TRP A 13 30.26 -34.95 -25.67
N SER A 14 30.67 -33.94 -26.45
CA SER A 14 30.49 -32.53 -26.07
C SER A 14 29.03 -32.08 -26.18
N ASP A 15 28.26 -32.66 -27.11
CA ASP A 15 26.87 -32.28 -27.34
C ASP A 15 25.95 -32.86 -26.25
N ASP A 16 26.21 -34.09 -25.79
CA ASP A 16 25.42 -34.73 -24.73
C ASP A 16 25.50 -33.95 -23.40
N ARG A 17 26.68 -33.43 -23.04
CA ARG A 17 26.84 -32.60 -21.82
C ARG A 17 26.10 -31.28 -21.90
N ILE A 18 26.09 -30.64 -23.08
CA ILE A 18 25.37 -29.40 -23.32
C ILE A 18 23.85 -29.65 -23.23
N GLN A 19 23.37 -30.76 -23.78
CA GLN A 19 21.96 -31.14 -23.70
C GLN A 19 21.50 -31.40 -22.26
N ILE A 20 22.29 -32.12 -21.47
CA ILE A 20 22.01 -32.32 -20.03
C ILE A 20 21.97 -30.98 -19.29
N LEU A 21 22.92 -30.09 -19.57
CA LEU A 21 22.98 -28.78 -18.94
C LEU A 21 21.77 -27.91 -19.31
N ILE A 22 21.34 -27.93 -20.58
CA ILE A 22 20.10 -27.25 -21.02
C ILE A 22 18.89 -27.81 -20.27
N ALA A 23 18.76 -29.14 -20.17
CA ALA A 23 17.65 -29.77 -19.45
C ALA A 23 17.62 -29.37 -17.97
N ILE A 24 18.77 -29.31 -17.30
CA ILE A 24 18.90 -28.84 -15.92
C ILE A 24 18.47 -27.38 -15.81
N LEU A 25 18.98 -26.49 -16.67
CA LEU A 25 18.64 -25.08 -16.64
C LEU A 25 17.16 -24.83 -16.94
N LEU A 26 16.54 -25.61 -17.83
CA LEU A 26 15.09 -25.58 -18.06
C LEU A 26 14.31 -25.97 -16.81
N GLY A 27 14.72 -27.04 -16.12
CA GLY A 27 14.09 -27.46 -14.87
C GLY A 27 14.23 -26.41 -13.77
N VAL A 28 15.43 -25.84 -13.59
CA VAL A 28 15.68 -24.74 -12.66
C VAL A 28 14.81 -23.54 -13.00
N ALA A 29 14.73 -23.19 -14.29
CA ALA A 29 13.95 -22.05 -14.72
C ALA A 29 12.45 -22.24 -14.45
N ALA A 30 11.91 -23.44 -14.69
CA ALA A 30 10.51 -23.75 -14.39
C ALA A 30 10.20 -23.66 -12.89
N ILE A 31 11.10 -24.15 -12.03
CA ILE A 31 10.95 -24.07 -10.57
C ILE A 31 10.97 -22.60 -10.12
N LEU A 32 11.90 -21.79 -10.64
CA LEU A 32 11.98 -20.37 -10.31
C LEU A 32 10.74 -19.61 -10.78
N THR A 33 10.19 -19.89 -11.97
CA THR A 33 8.92 -19.30 -12.42
C THR A 33 7.78 -19.60 -11.45
N ALA A 34 7.66 -20.86 -11.03
CA ALA A 34 6.63 -21.27 -10.08
C ALA A 34 6.80 -20.60 -8.71
N TRP A 35 8.05 -20.51 -8.23
CA TRP A 35 8.38 -19.83 -6.99
C TRP A 35 8.00 -18.34 -7.03
N PHE A 36 8.40 -17.61 -8.08
CA PHE A 36 8.09 -16.19 -8.22
C PHE A 36 6.58 -15.92 -8.28
N SER A 37 5.83 -16.75 -9.02
CA SER A 37 4.38 -16.61 -9.09
C SER A 37 3.68 -16.87 -7.74
N LEU A 38 4.17 -17.84 -6.96
CA LEU A 38 3.64 -18.10 -5.62
C LEU A 38 3.93 -16.94 -4.67
N GLU A 39 5.14 -16.41 -4.69
CA GLU A 39 5.54 -15.30 -3.82
C GLU A 39 4.78 -14.00 -4.17
N ALA A 40 4.61 -13.69 -5.45
CA ALA A 40 3.75 -12.59 -5.89
C ALA A 40 2.32 -12.73 -5.35
N GLY A 41 1.74 -13.93 -5.43
CA GLY A 41 0.42 -14.23 -4.89
C GLY A 41 0.33 -14.00 -3.38
N ASN A 42 1.31 -14.49 -2.61
CA ASN A 42 1.35 -14.32 -1.15
C ASN A 42 1.42 -12.84 -0.76
N VAL A 43 2.31 -12.07 -1.41
CA VAL A 43 2.46 -10.64 -1.13
C VAL A 43 1.20 -9.87 -1.54
N ASN A 44 0.57 -10.21 -2.67
CA ASN A 44 -0.65 -9.58 -3.16
C ASN A 44 -1.85 -9.81 -2.22
N ASP A 45 -1.94 -10.96 -1.55
CA ASP A 45 -2.96 -11.18 -0.53
C ASP A 45 -2.82 -10.19 0.64
N ASP A 46 -1.59 -9.89 1.05
CA ASP A 46 -1.32 -8.89 2.09
C ASP A 46 -1.58 -7.47 1.60
N VAL A 47 -1.26 -7.15 0.34
CA VAL A 47 -1.63 -5.88 -0.30
C VAL A 47 -3.15 -5.64 -0.22
N GLN A 48 -3.95 -6.64 -0.58
CA GLN A 48 -5.40 -6.55 -0.54
C GLN A 48 -5.94 -6.36 0.89
N LYS A 49 -5.37 -7.04 1.88
CA LYS A 49 -5.74 -6.87 3.30
C LYS A 49 -5.41 -5.47 3.81
N GLU A 50 -4.25 -4.93 3.45
CA GLU A 50 -3.83 -3.59 3.86
C GLU A 50 -4.66 -2.50 3.18
N TYR A 51 -4.96 -2.63 1.88
CA TYR A 51 -5.90 -1.71 1.21
C TYR A 51 -7.31 -1.78 1.82
N SER A 52 -7.83 -2.98 2.08
CA SER A 52 -9.15 -3.15 2.71
C SER A 52 -9.20 -2.55 4.11
N THR A 53 -8.12 -2.70 4.87
CA THR A 53 -7.97 -2.07 6.19
C THR A 53 -7.91 -0.56 6.08
N GLY A 54 -7.10 -0.04 5.17
CA GLY A 54 -6.99 1.40 4.90
C GLY A 54 -8.33 2.02 4.53
N ILE A 55 -9.11 1.37 3.65
CA ILE A 55 -10.45 1.84 3.26
C ILE A 55 -11.39 1.87 4.48
N ARG A 56 -11.47 0.77 5.24
CA ARG A 56 -12.34 0.71 6.43
C ARG A 56 -11.99 1.80 7.44
N THR A 57 -10.70 2.04 7.67
CA THR A 57 -10.23 3.06 8.61
C THR A 57 -10.46 4.48 8.06
N ALA A 58 -10.32 4.71 6.75
CA ALA A 58 -10.66 5.99 6.13
C ALA A 58 -12.17 6.29 6.20
N ASP A 59 -13.01 5.28 6.04
CA ASP A 59 -14.46 5.40 6.22
C ASP A 59 -14.82 5.75 7.68
N GLU A 60 -14.11 5.16 8.65
CA GLU A 60 -14.25 5.50 10.08
C GLU A 60 -13.85 6.96 10.35
N ALA A 61 -12.72 7.43 9.81
CA ALA A 61 -12.31 8.82 9.91
C ALA A 61 -13.35 9.77 9.29
N THR A 62 -13.86 9.44 8.10
CA THR A 62 -14.92 10.20 7.42
C THR A 62 -16.20 10.28 8.25
N THR A 63 -16.55 9.18 8.92
CA THR A 63 -17.69 9.13 9.84
C THR A 63 -17.47 10.08 11.02
N LEU A 64 -16.28 10.09 11.62
CA LEU A 64 -15.94 10.98 12.72
C LEU A 64 -15.96 12.45 12.30
N TYR A 65 -15.44 12.81 11.13
CA TYR A 65 -15.55 14.17 10.58
C TYR A 65 -17.00 14.59 10.39
N THR A 66 -17.84 13.69 9.88
CA THR A 66 -19.27 13.96 9.69
C THR A 66 -19.98 14.19 11.03
N ILE A 67 -19.65 13.40 12.05
CA ILE A 67 -20.18 13.60 13.41
C ILE A 67 -19.69 14.94 13.96
N ALA A 68 -18.39 15.29 13.80
CA ALA A 68 -17.83 16.55 14.25
C ALA A 68 -18.54 17.76 13.62
N ASP A 69 -18.76 17.74 12.31
CA ASP A 69 -19.44 18.82 11.58
C ASP A 69 -20.92 18.95 11.99
N SER A 70 -21.61 17.81 12.13
CA SER A 70 -22.99 17.76 12.62
C SER A 70 -23.12 18.30 14.05
N THR A 71 -22.20 17.91 14.95
CA THR A 71 -22.14 18.44 16.31
C THR A 71 -21.85 19.94 16.32
N ALA A 72 -20.88 20.41 15.54
CA ALA A 72 -20.57 21.85 15.45
C ALA A 72 -21.76 22.66 14.90
N THR A 73 -22.50 22.11 13.94
CA THR A 73 -23.71 22.73 13.40
C THR A 73 -24.85 22.78 14.42
N SER A 74 -25.06 21.68 15.15
CA SER A 74 -26.02 21.62 16.25
C SER A 74 -25.68 22.64 17.34
N ASP A 75 -24.42 22.73 17.74
CA ASP A 75 -23.93 23.65 18.76
C ASP A 75 -24.12 25.12 18.34
N LYS A 76 -23.82 25.47 17.09
CA LYS A 76 -24.06 26.81 16.53
C LYS A 76 -25.55 27.17 16.53
N THR A 77 -26.41 26.19 16.25
CA THR A 77 -27.87 26.38 16.25
C THR A 77 -28.38 26.64 17.66
N LEU A 78 -27.98 25.82 18.64
CA LEU A 78 -28.33 26.03 20.04
C LEU A 78 -27.81 27.37 20.58
N PHE A 79 -26.59 27.76 20.20
CA PHE A 79 -26.04 29.07 20.55
C PHE A 79 -26.86 30.22 19.98
N LEU A 80 -27.28 30.13 18.71
CA LEU A 80 -28.10 31.15 18.08
C LEU A 80 -29.43 31.35 18.81
N GLU A 81 -30.13 30.25 19.16
CA GLU A 81 -31.38 30.32 19.91
C GLU A 81 -31.18 30.86 21.34
N PHE A 82 -30.09 30.45 22.01
CA PHE A 82 -29.71 31.01 23.31
C PHE A 82 -29.42 32.52 23.24
N ALA A 83 -28.63 32.96 22.25
CA ALA A 83 -28.29 34.36 22.05
C ALA A 83 -29.54 35.21 21.75
N LYS A 84 -30.45 34.68 20.92
CA LYS A 84 -31.74 35.30 20.64
C LYS A 84 -32.58 35.46 21.91
N ALA A 85 -32.74 34.40 22.70
CA ALA A 85 -33.49 34.43 23.96
C ALA A 85 -32.93 35.46 24.96
N LYS A 86 -31.59 35.56 25.06
CA LYS A 86 -30.92 36.59 25.86
C LYS A 86 -31.24 38.00 25.39
N VAL A 87 -31.19 38.26 24.08
CA VAL A 87 -31.47 39.59 23.51
C VAL A 87 -32.95 39.97 23.65
N THR A 88 -33.87 39.02 23.53
CA THR A 88 -35.31 39.28 23.70
C THR A 88 -35.76 39.35 25.17
N GLY A 89 -34.85 39.07 26.12
CA GLY A 89 -35.15 39.09 27.56
C GLY A 89 -35.90 37.86 28.08
N ASP A 90 -35.94 36.76 27.31
CA ASP A 90 -36.57 35.50 27.73
C ASP A 90 -35.55 34.66 28.52
N THR A 91 -35.44 34.96 29.82
CA THR A 91 -34.46 34.34 30.71
C THR A 91 -34.73 32.87 30.96
N ASP A 92 -36.00 32.47 30.99
CA ASP A 92 -36.40 31.08 31.25
C ASP A 92 -36.02 30.19 30.06
N LEU A 93 -36.27 30.65 28.83
CA LEU A 93 -35.84 29.95 27.63
C LEU A 93 -34.31 29.88 27.52
N ALA A 94 -33.61 30.99 27.80
CA ALA A 94 -32.15 31.02 27.75
C ALA A 94 -31.53 30.02 28.75
N GLU A 95 -32.07 29.94 29.97
CA GLU A 95 -31.61 28.99 30.97
C GLU A 95 -31.96 27.55 30.59
N TYR A 96 -33.16 27.31 30.06
CA TYR A 96 -33.54 25.98 29.59
C TYR A 96 -32.58 25.46 28.50
N ILE A 97 -32.28 26.27 27.48
CA ILE A 97 -31.35 25.88 26.41
C ILE A 97 -29.97 25.57 27.00
N ARG A 98 -29.42 26.48 27.83
CA ARG A 98 -28.07 26.35 28.40
C ARG A 98 -27.93 25.16 29.34
N ALA A 99 -28.91 24.95 30.22
CA ALA A 99 -28.83 23.93 31.26
C ALA A 99 -29.30 22.54 30.78
N SER A 100 -30.23 22.48 29.81
CA SER A 100 -30.89 21.22 29.43
C SER A 100 -30.52 20.71 28.04
N LEU A 101 -30.18 21.60 27.09
CA LEU A 101 -29.97 21.20 25.69
C LEU A 101 -28.51 21.27 25.25
N MET A 102 -27.72 22.19 25.79
CA MET A 102 -26.32 22.35 25.42
C MET A 102 -25.42 21.27 26.04
N SER A 103 -24.39 20.88 25.30
CA SER A 103 -23.32 20.04 25.83
C SER A 103 -22.48 20.80 26.88
N PRO A 104 -21.83 20.11 27.83
CA PRO A 104 -20.93 20.75 28.79
C PRO A 104 -19.80 21.55 28.12
N ASP A 105 -19.28 21.05 27.01
CA ASP A 105 -18.24 21.70 26.23
C ASP A 105 -18.74 23.03 25.64
N LEU A 106 -19.94 23.04 25.04
CA LEU A 106 -20.56 24.27 24.52
C LEU A 106 -20.83 25.27 25.63
N VAL A 107 -21.33 24.83 26.79
CA VAL A 107 -21.53 25.70 27.96
C VAL A 107 -20.20 26.30 28.42
N ALA A 108 -19.12 25.51 28.44
CA ALA A 108 -17.80 26.01 28.80
C ALA A 108 -17.27 27.02 27.78
N ALA A 109 -17.48 26.78 26.49
CA ALA A 109 -17.09 27.69 25.40
C ALA A 109 -17.82 29.03 25.49
N ILE A 110 -19.13 29.02 25.72
CA ILE A 110 -19.94 30.23 25.94
C ILE A 110 -19.49 30.94 27.21
N SER A 111 -19.28 30.20 28.31
CA SER A 111 -18.86 30.79 29.59
C SER A 111 -17.46 31.42 29.53
N TRP A 112 -16.58 30.94 28.66
CA TRP A 112 -15.30 31.58 28.38
C TRP A 112 -15.51 32.87 27.58
N TRP A 113 -16.36 32.82 26.55
CA TRP A 113 -16.64 33.96 25.68
C TRP A 113 -17.30 35.13 26.44
N GLU A 114 -18.28 34.84 27.30
CA GLU A 114 -18.97 35.83 28.17
C GLU A 114 -18.03 36.55 29.15
N LYS A 115 -16.83 36.01 29.41
CA LYS A 115 -15.83 36.60 30.30
C LYS A 115 -14.79 37.45 29.57
N GLN A 116 -14.81 37.47 28.23
CA GLN A 116 -13.86 38.26 27.46
C GLN A 116 -14.25 39.74 27.51
N PRO A 117 -13.28 40.67 27.57
CA PRO A 117 -13.56 42.09 27.47
C PRO A 117 -14.12 42.43 26.07
N ASP A 118 -14.96 43.45 25.98
CA ASP A 118 -15.53 43.91 24.69
C ASP A 118 -14.44 44.24 23.66
N GLU A 119 -13.29 44.74 24.12
CA GLU A 119 -12.10 45.06 23.32
C GLU A 119 -11.52 43.83 22.59
N ALA A 120 -11.80 42.61 23.06
CA ALA A 120 -11.35 41.38 22.42
C ALA A 120 -12.05 41.12 21.08
N GLY A 121 -13.21 41.75 20.81
CA GLY A 121 -13.86 41.74 19.50
C GLY A 121 -14.44 40.40 19.05
N TYR A 122 -14.60 39.42 19.96
CA TYR A 122 -15.17 38.12 19.61
C TYR A 122 -16.70 38.19 19.47
N ASN A 123 -17.21 37.96 18.26
CA ASN A 123 -18.66 37.98 17.98
C ASN A 123 -19.40 36.69 18.40
N SER A 124 -18.68 35.61 18.71
CA SER A 124 -19.25 34.32 19.12
C SER A 124 -18.20 33.48 19.87
N PRO A 125 -18.60 32.40 20.58
CA PRO A 125 -17.66 31.49 21.23
C PRO A 125 -16.90 30.58 20.23
N PHE A 126 -17.29 30.55 18.95
CA PHE A 126 -16.72 29.65 17.94
C PHE A 126 -15.50 30.27 17.26
N VAL A 127 -14.44 30.49 18.03
CA VAL A 127 -13.16 31.04 17.57
C VAL A 127 -12.02 30.11 17.96
N ASN A 128 -10.95 30.07 17.17
CA ASN A 128 -9.82 29.17 17.41
C ASN A 128 -9.08 29.50 18.72
N GLU A 129 -9.16 30.74 19.17
CA GLU A 129 -8.58 31.24 20.42
C GLU A 129 -9.33 30.74 21.66
N ASN A 130 -10.53 30.18 21.51
CA ASN A 130 -11.32 29.65 22.62
C ASN A 130 -10.80 28.26 23.02
N PRO A 131 -10.10 28.11 24.16
CA PRO A 131 -9.52 26.83 24.57
C PRO A 131 -10.57 25.84 25.08
N LYS A 132 -11.84 26.24 25.15
CA LYS A 132 -12.96 25.41 25.59
C LYS A 132 -13.76 24.84 24.41
N LEU A 133 -13.46 25.24 23.17
CA LEU A 133 -14.06 24.63 22.00
C LEU A 133 -13.50 23.21 21.84
N SER A 134 -14.38 22.21 21.82
CA SER A 134 -13.99 20.81 21.77
C SER A 134 -13.43 20.45 20.38
N THR A 135 -12.16 20.07 20.30
CA THR A 135 -11.52 19.55 19.07
C THR A 135 -11.46 18.03 19.04
N LYS A 136 -11.88 17.37 20.13
CA LYS A 136 -11.67 15.93 20.37
C LYS A 136 -12.11 15.03 19.21
N LEU A 137 -13.26 15.31 18.59
CA LEU A 137 -13.77 14.51 17.47
C LEU A 137 -12.91 14.67 16.20
N ILE A 138 -12.45 15.89 15.92
CA ILE A 138 -11.56 16.18 14.80
C ILE A 138 -10.20 15.56 15.06
N ASP A 139 -9.64 15.76 16.26
CA ASP A 139 -8.34 15.16 16.63
C ASP A 139 -8.38 13.63 16.51
N THR A 140 -9.47 12.99 16.93
CA THR A 140 -9.67 11.55 16.77
C THR A 140 -9.79 11.17 15.28
N ALA A 141 -10.52 11.95 14.49
CA ALA A 141 -10.66 11.71 13.05
C ALA A 141 -9.31 11.83 12.32
N ASP A 142 -8.48 12.81 12.68
CA ASP A 142 -7.13 13.01 12.15
C ASP A 142 -6.21 11.84 12.51
N GLU A 143 -6.24 11.35 13.76
CA GLU A 143 -5.48 10.18 14.20
C GLU A 143 -5.87 8.91 13.41
N VAL A 144 -7.17 8.71 13.19
CA VAL A 144 -7.70 7.56 12.43
C VAL A 144 -7.34 7.70 10.94
N ASP A 145 -7.46 8.88 10.34
CA ASP A 145 -7.04 9.13 8.95
C ASP A 145 -5.53 8.88 8.76
N ALA A 146 -4.71 9.32 9.72
CA ALA A 146 -3.28 9.04 9.71
C ALA A 146 -3.00 7.52 9.73
N SER A 147 -3.77 6.74 10.51
CA SER A 147 -3.68 5.29 10.51
C SER A 147 -4.07 4.67 9.15
N ALA A 148 -5.13 5.17 8.50
CA ALA A 148 -5.52 4.72 7.17
C ALA A 148 -4.41 4.94 6.15
N ARG A 149 -3.76 6.12 6.18
CA ARG A 149 -2.61 6.46 5.31
C ARG A 149 -1.42 5.53 5.52
N MET A 150 -1.17 5.10 6.76
CA MET A 150 -0.12 4.12 7.03
C MET A 150 -0.41 2.77 6.37
N SER A 151 -1.64 2.28 6.44
CA SER A 151 -2.06 1.05 5.75
C SER A 151 -1.92 1.17 4.24
N PHE A 152 -2.35 2.29 3.64
CA PHE A 152 -2.15 2.51 2.20
C PHE A 152 -0.67 2.57 1.81
N SER A 153 0.18 3.24 2.58
CA SER A 153 1.62 3.29 2.30
C SER A 153 2.27 1.91 2.40
N LYS A 154 1.81 1.07 3.34
CA LYS A 154 2.28 -0.31 3.47
C LYS A 154 1.81 -1.16 2.29
N ALA A 155 0.54 -1.04 1.90
CA ALA A 155 -0.01 -1.71 0.72
C ALA A 155 0.80 -1.36 -0.54
N GLU A 156 1.07 -0.08 -0.80
CA GLU A 156 1.84 0.37 -1.97
C GLU A 156 3.30 -0.13 -1.98
N LYS A 157 3.92 -0.29 -0.81
CA LYS A 157 5.27 -0.90 -0.71
C LYS A 157 5.23 -2.38 -1.07
N ASN A 158 4.24 -3.11 -0.55
CA ASN A 158 4.09 -4.54 -0.82
C ASN A 158 3.66 -4.80 -2.27
N ASP A 159 2.82 -3.94 -2.85
CA ASP A 159 2.35 -4.02 -4.23
C ASP A 159 3.52 -3.98 -5.21
N ARG A 160 4.47 -3.06 -5.00
CA ARG A 160 5.72 -3.01 -5.76
C ARG A 160 6.58 -4.27 -5.63
N ILE A 161 6.53 -4.94 -4.48
CA ILE A 161 7.28 -6.20 -4.28
C ILE A 161 6.60 -7.34 -5.03
N ALA A 162 5.26 -7.42 -4.99
CA ALA A 162 4.49 -8.40 -5.75
C ALA A 162 4.71 -8.24 -7.25
N ASP A 163 4.63 -7.00 -7.75
CA ASP A 163 4.89 -6.66 -9.16
C ASP A 163 6.30 -7.09 -9.60
N ASP A 164 7.32 -6.87 -8.76
CA ASP A 164 8.69 -7.29 -9.06
C ASP A 164 8.80 -8.82 -9.21
N PHE A 165 8.08 -9.60 -8.39
CA PHE A 165 8.03 -11.06 -8.52
C PHE A 165 7.28 -11.53 -9.77
N ASP A 166 6.14 -10.89 -10.10
CA ASP A 166 5.41 -11.19 -11.34
C ASP A 166 6.27 -10.92 -12.58
N GLN A 167 7.00 -9.79 -12.58
CA GLN A 167 7.95 -9.47 -13.65
C GLN A 167 9.06 -10.52 -13.76
N MET A 168 9.57 -11.04 -12.64
CA MET A 168 10.56 -12.12 -12.67
C MET A 168 10.01 -13.40 -13.28
N ALA A 169 8.76 -13.78 -12.98
CA ALA A 169 8.13 -14.94 -13.61
C ALA A 169 8.06 -14.80 -15.14
N VAL A 170 7.75 -13.60 -15.64
CA VAL A 170 7.76 -13.29 -17.08
C VAL A 170 9.18 -13.37 -17.66
N VAL A 171 10.17 -12.81 -16.97
CA VAL A 171 11.59 -12.89 -17.37
C VAL A 171 12.07 -14.34 -17.43
N MET A 172 11.62 -15.19 -16.51
CA MET A 172 11.92 -16.62 -16.53
C MET A 172 11.28 -17.35 -17.70
N ALA A 173 10.08 -16.96 -18.15
CA ALA A 173 9.49 -17.50 -19.37
C ALA A 173 10.35 -17.19 -20.62
N VAL A 174 10.99 -16.02 -20.66
CA VAL A 174 11.95 -15.68 -21.72
C VAL A 174 13.21 -16.56 -21.64
N ALA A 175 13.72 -16.84 -20.44
CA ALA A 175 14.83 -17.77 -20.26
C ALA A 175 14.48 -19.19 -20.72
N LEU A 176 13.29 -19.70 -20.34
CA LEU A 176 12.76 -20.99 -20.79
C LEU A 176 12.68 -21.07 -22.31
N PHE A 177 12.22 -19.99 -22.96
CA PHE A 177 12.14 -19.92 -24.42
C PHE A 177 13.52 -20.07 -25.07
N PHE A 178 14.52 -19.30 -24.63
CA PHE A 178 15.87 -19.39 -25.19
C PHE A 178 16.51 -20.76 -24.96
N LEU A 179 16.37 -21.32 -23.76
CA LEU A 179 16.88 -22.64 -23.43
C LEU A 179 16.15 -23.76 -24.20
N GLY A 180 14.85 -23.62 -24.43
CA GLY A 180 14.06 -24.55 -25.24
C GLY A 180 14.52 -24.60 -26.69
N ILE A 181 14.77 -23.43 -27.30
CA ILE A 181 15.33 -23.36 -28.66
C ILE A 181 16.77 -23.88 -28.68
N ALA A 182 17.58 -23.57 -27.67
CA ALA A 182 18.94 -24.07 -27.56
C ALA A 182 18.97 -25.61 -27.58
N GLY A 183 18.03 -26.26 -26.89
CA GLY A 183 17.91 -27.73 -26.84
C GLY A 183 17.52 -28.38 -28.17
N LEU A 184 16.83 -27.65 -29.06
CA LEU A 184 16.41 -28.15 -30.38
C LEU A 184 17.43 -27.82 -31.49
N SER A 185 18.36 -26.89 -31.26
CA SER A 185 19.27 -26.42 -32.30
C SER A 185 20.41 -27.41 -32.56
N SER A 186 20.58 -27.79 -33.83
CA SER A 186 21.69 -28.63 -34.29
C SER A 186 22.99 -27.84 -34.54
N HIS A 187 22.95 -26.51 -34.46
CA HIS A 187 24.11 -25.65 -34.72
C HIS A 187 24.76 -25.20 -33.41
N ARG A 188 25.92 -25.80 -33.08
CA ARG A 188 26.65 -25.55 -31.83
C ARG A 188 26.84 -24.07 -31.46
N ARG A 189 27.12 -23.21 -32.45
CA ARG A 189 27.26 -21.75 -32.21
C ARG A 189 25.97 -21.10 -31.72
N ILE A 190 24.84 -21.45 -32.35
CA ILE A 190 23.52 -20.93 -31.99
C ILE A 190 23.10 -21.45 -30.61
N THR A 191 23.32 -22.74 -30.34
CA THR A 191 23.07 -23.36 -29.03
C THR A 191 23.82 -22.64 -27.92
N ILE A 192 25.12 -22.36 -28.10
CA ILE A 192 25.93 -21.67 -27.08
C ILE A 192 25.42 -20.24 -26.85
N ILE A 193 25.11 -19.48 -27.91
CA ILE A 193 24.59 -18.11 -27.76
C ILE A 193 23.29 -18.10 -26.95
N LEU A 194 22.32 -18.93 -27.34
CA LEU A 194 21.02 -19.01 -26.66
C LEU A 194 21.13 -19.51 -25.22
N LEU A 195 21.99 -20.50 -25.00
CA LEU A 195 22.32 -21.01 -23.67
C LEU A 195 22.90 -19.91 -22.78
N SER A 196 23.85 -19.12 -23.29
CA SER A 196 24.43 -18.00 -22.55
C SER A 196 23.38 -16.95 -22.20
N PHE A 197 22.49 -16.59 -23.13
CA PHE A 197 21.39 -15.67 -22.84
C PHE A 197 20.47 -16.20 -21.74
N GLY A 198 20.00 -17.44 -21.85
CA GLY A 198 19.16 -18.07 -20.82
C GLY A 198 19.85 -18.11 -19.45
N ALA A 199 21.12 -18.50 -19.41
CA ALA A 199 21.90 -18.52 -18.17
C ALA A 199 22.08 -17.13 -17.54
N ILE A 200 22.36 -16.09 -18.35
CA ILE A 200 22.48 -14.72 -17.87
C ILE A 200 21.16 -14.24 -17.26
N ILE A 201 20.04 -14.52 -17.90
CA ILE A 201 18.72 -14.14 -17.40
C ILE A 201 18.43 -14.82 -16.05
N ILE A 202 18.72 -16.12 -15.93
CA ILE A 202 18.55 -16.86 -14.67
C ILE A 202 19.39 -16.23 -13.56
N VAL A 203 20.67 -15.95 -13.83
CA VAL A 203 21.57 -15.34 -12.84
C VAL A 203 21.07 -13.95 -12.44
N PHE A 204 20.65 -13.13 -13.39
CA PHE A 204 20.06 -11.81 -13.11
C PHE A 204 18.82 -11.89 -12.23
N ALA A 205 17.90 -12.82 -12.54
CA ALA A 205 16.68 -13.02 -11.75
C ALA A 205 17.00 -13.46 -10.32
N ILE A 206 17.93 -14.40 -10.13
CA ILE A 206 18.37 -14.85 -8.80
C ILE A 206 18.97 -13.70 -7.99
N ILE A 207 19.85 -12.90 -8.61
CA ILE A 207 20.46 -11.75 -7.94
C ILE A 207 19.38 -10.76 -7.52
N ARG A 208 18.46 -10.40 -8.42
CA ARG A 208 17.40 -9.44 -8.09
C ARG A 208 16.47 -9.98 -7.01
N ALA A 209 16.13 -11.27 -7.06
CA ALA A 209 15.32 -11.93 -6.03
C ALA A 209 16.01 -11.89 -4.66
N ALA A 210 17.32 -12.10 -4.60
CA ALA A 210 18.10 -11.96 -3.37
C ALA A 210 18.13 -10.52 -2.82
N PHE A 211 18.02 -9.51 -3.68
CA PHE A 211 17.90 -8.10 -3.26
C PHE A 211 16.48 -7.71 -2.82
N LEU A 212 15.44 -8.35 -3.36
CA LEU A 212 14.05 -8.18 -2.93
C LEU A 212 13.80 -8.86 -1.58
N GLY A 213 14.27 -10.11 -1.48
CA GLY A 213 14.31 -10.86 -0.23
C GLY A 213 15.47 -10.42 0.63
N ASN A 214 15.43 -9.20 1.22
CA ASN A 214 16.25 -8.94 2.41
C ASN A 214 15.84 -10.00 3.47
N PRO A 215 16.74 -10.91 3.87
CA PRO A 215 16.41 -12.15 4.59
C PRO A 215 15.96 -11.95 6.06
N GLY A 216 15.48 -10.76 6.43
CA GLY A 216 15.06 -10.42 7.79
C GLY A 216 13.55 -10.49 8.07
N GLN A 217 12.71 -10.90 7.11
CA GLN A 217 11.25 -10.99 7.32
C GLN A 217 10.57 -12.27 6.79
N VAL A 218 11.32 -13.21 6.19
CA VAL A 218 10.74 -14.44 5.65
C VAL A 218 11.19 -15.72 6.38
N PHE A 219 11.80 -15.57 7.56
CA PHE A 219 12.00 -16.65 8.54
C PHE A 219 11.82 -16.12 9.96
#